data_AF-A0AAD7SNU0-F1
#
_entry.id   AF-A0AAD7SNU0-F1
#
_cell.length_a   1.000
_cell.length_b   1.000
_cell.length_c   1.000
_cell.angle_alpha   90.00
_cell.angle_beta   90.00
_cell.angle_gamma   90.00
#
_symmetry.space_group_name_H-M   'P 1'
#
loop_
_entity.id
_entity.type
_entity.pdbx_description
1 polymer ?
#
loop_
_entity_poly.entity_id
_entity_poly.type
_entity_poly.pdbx_seq_one_letter_code
_entity_poly.pdbx_strand_id
1 'polypeptide(L)'
;MAILLFFLRSGGPACWVLGFAQITAMIEAKFAVVRADLAGFSAILDGVVAKNLIIILSEKAEDQENRLRRDNVRILGSREGAEGKDPLKFFEKQDFSVTVRKKRGTFNEACQMLIEKNVRFGMNFPATLAVTREGQTHLFRSPVKALAFAKEIS
;
A
#
# COMPACT_ATOMS: atom_id res chain seq x y z
N MET A 1 30.43 -39.00 8.95
CA MET A 1 30.65 -40.37 9.47
C MET A 1 32.02 -40.59 10.14
N ALA A 2 32.95 -39.63 10.15
CA ALA A 2 34.28 -39.82 10.75
C ALA A 2 34.39 -39.46 12.25
N ILE A 3 33.45 -38.69 12.82
CA ILE A 3 33.57 -38.18 14.19
C ILE A 3 33.08 -39.19 15.25
N LEU A 4 32.25 -40.17 14.87
CA LEU A 4 31.64 -41.11 15.81
C LEU A 4 32.61 -42.21 16.30
N LEU A 5 33.72 -42.45 15.60
CA LEU A 5 34.67 -43.53 15.94
C LEU A 5 35.73 -43.10 16.97
N PHE A 6 35.86 -41.80 17.27
CA PHE A 6 36.84 -41.30 18.24
C PHE A 6 36.32 -41.29 19.69
N PHE A 7 35.00 -41.40 19.89
CA PHE A 7 34.36 -41.21 21.20
C PHE A 7 34.30 -42.47 22.08
N LEU A 8 34.60 -43.65 21.55
CA LEU A 8 34.39 -44.93 22.23
C LEU A 8 35.58 -45.43 23.07
N ARG A 9 36.69 -44.69 23.18
CA ARG A 9 37.92 -45.21 23.83
C ARG A 9 38.43 -44.46 25.06
N SER A 10 37.79 -43.38 25.51
CA SER A 10 38.24 -42.60 26.68
C SER A 10 37.08 -41.91 27.40
N GLY A 11 36.29 -42.68 28.16
CA GLY A 11 35.12 -42.22 28.88
C GLY A 11 35.44 -41.45 30.17
N GLY A 12 35.76 -40.16 30.04
CA GLY A 12 35.76 -39.20 31.16
C GLY A 12 34.70 -38.11 30.94
N PRO A 13 34.10 -37.53 32.00
CA PRO A 13 33.03 -36.51 31.89
C PRO A 13 33.48 -35.26 31.11
N ALA A 14 34.77 -34.93 31.15
CA ALA A 14 35.35 -33.85 30.35
C ALA A 14 35.26 -34.09 28.82
N CYS A 15 35.32 -35.34 28.36
CA CYS A 15 35.26 -35.67 26.94
C CYS A 15 33.85 -35.45 26.36
N TRP A 16 32.81 -35.67 27.18
CA TRP A 16 31.40 -35.40 26.82
C TRP A 16 31.11 -33.90 26.71
N VAL A 17 31.69 -33.08 27.60
CA VAL A 17 31.56 -31.62 27.56
C VAL A 17 32.21 -31.06 26.31
N LEU A 18 33.40 -31.56 25.94
CA LEU A 18 34.08 -31.16 24.70
C LEU A 18 33.30 -31.58 23.44
N GLY A 19 32.74 -32.79 23.43
CA GLY A 19 31.90 -33.27 22.32
C GLY A 19 30.62 -32.46 22.13
N PHE A 20 29.94 -32.14 23.23
CA PHE A 20 28.73 -31.31 23.20
C PHE A 20 29.05 -29.88 22.72
N ALA A 21 30.13 -29.28 23.25
CA ALA A 21 30.59 -27.96 22.82
C ALA A 21 30.95 -27.91 21.32
N GLN A 22 31.53 -28.99 20.80
CA GLN A 22 31.88 -29.09 19.38
C GLN A 22 30.64 -29.18 18.47
N ILE A 23 29.59 -29.85 18.93
CA ILE A 23 28.31 -29.96 18.21
C ILE A 23 27.55 -28.63 18.25
N THR A 24 27.46 -27.95 19.40
CA THR A 24 26.78 -26.65 19.51
C THR A 24 27.48 -25.58 18.67
N ALA A 25 28.82 -25.55 18.67
CA ALA A 25 29.59 -24.65 17.82
C ALA A 25 29.35 -24.91 16.32
N MET A 26 29.25 -26.18 15.91
CA MET A 26 28.96 -26.55 14.52
C MET A 26 27.55 -26.14 14.10
N ILE A 27 26.57 -26.27 15.00
CA ILE A 27 25.18 -25.84 14.74
C ILE A 27 25.12 -24.32 14.62
N GLU A 28 25.74 -23.57 15.54
CA GLU A 28 25.78 -22.11 15.51
C GLU A 28 26.46 -21.58 14.25
N ALA A 29 27.55 -22.20 13.80
CA ALA A 29 28.22 -21.84 12.55
C ALA A 29 27.31 -22.02 11.33
N LYS A 30 26.52 -23.11 11.28
CA LYS A 30 25.55 -23.32 10.19
C LYS A 30 24.37 -22.35 10.27
N PHE A 31 23.87 -22.06 11.47
CA PHE A 31 22.82 -21.06 11.67
C PHE A 31 23.28 -19.65 11.30
N ALA A 32 24.55 -19.32 11.52
CA ALA A 32 25.14 -18.03 11.12
C ALA A 32 25.13 -17.85 9.60
N VAL A 33 25.46 -18.90 8.83
CA VAL A 33 25.38 -18.87 7.36
C VAL A 33 23.94 -18.67 6.89
N VAL A 34 22.99 -19.43 7.44
CA VAL A 34 21.56 -19.29 7.10
C VAL A 34 21.03 -17.88 7.44
N ARG A 35 21.47 -17.28 8.55
CA ARG A 35 21.13 -15.88 8.88
C ARG A 35 21.70 -14.89 7.87
N ALA A 36 22.94 -15.09 7.43
CA ALA A 36 23.58 -14.23 6.44
C ALA A 36 22.84 -14.29 5.09
N ASP A 37 22.44 -15.49 4.67
CA ASP A 37 21.64 -15.69 3.44
C ASP A 37 20.28 -15.00 3.56
N LEU A 38 19.58 -15.17 4.69
CA LEU A 38 18.29 -14.50 4.94
C LEU A 38 18.41 -12.96 4.91
N ALA A 39 19.49 -12.41 5.47
CA ALA A 39 19.77 -10.97 5.41
C ALA A 39 20.07 -10.51 3.97
N GLY A 40 20.79 -11.32 3.20
CA GLY A 40 21.04 -11.08 1.78
C GLY A 40 19.74 -11.05 0.97
N PHE A 41 18.82 -12.00 1.21
CA PHE A 41 17.52 -12.02 0.56
C PHE A 41 16.65 -10.81 0.92
N SER A 42 16.64 -10.37 2.19
CA SER A 42 15.87 -9.18 2.55
C SER A 42 16.41 -7.93 1.86
N ALA A 43 17.74 -7.76 1.80
CA ALA A 43 18.37 -6.62 1.12
C ALA A 43 18.10 -6.60 -0.39
N ILE A 44 18.02 -7.77 -1.03
CA ILE A 44 17.64 -7.87 -2.45
C ILE A 44 16.17 -7.49 -2.63
N LEU A 45 15.27 -7.96 -1.76
CA LEU A 45 13.86 -7.59 -1.80
C LEU A 45 13.68 -6.09 -1.59
N ASP A 46 14.36 -5.51 -0.60
CA ASP A 46 14.36 -4.07 -0.34
C ASP A 46 14.94 -3.31 -1.54
N GLY A 47 16.00 -3.81 -2.17
CA GLY A 47 16.58 -3.22 -3.38
C GLY A 47 15.66 -3.29 -4.61
N VAL A 48 14.87 -4.36 -4.75
CA VAL A 48 13.87 -4.48 -5.83
C VAL A 48 12.70 -3.54 -5.58
N VAL A 49 12.23 -3.41 -4.34
CA VAL A 49 11.16 -2.47 -3.96
C VAL A 49 11.64 -1.02 -4.01
N ALA A 50 12.91 -0.76 -3.67
CA ALA A 50 13.55 0.56 -3.67
C ALA A 50 14.06 1.01 -5.05
N LYS A 51 13.97 0.17 -6.08
CA LYS A 51 14.10 0.64 -7.47
C LYS A 51 12.91 1.54 -7.77
N ASN A 52 13.07 2.83 -7.45
CA ASN A 52 12.12 3.92 -7.69
C ASN A 52 11.48 3.85 -9.08
N LEU A 53 12.18 3.29 -10.06
CA LEU A 53 11.67 2.96 -11.39
C LEU A 53 10.37 2.14 -11.39
N ILE A 54 10.21 1.10 -10.58
CA ILE A 54 8.98 0.27 -10.57
C ILE A 54 7.80 1.11 -10.09
N ILE A 55 8.00 1.90 -9.03
CA ILE A 55 6.98 2.81 -8.52
C ILE A 55 6.63 3.86 -9.58
N ILE A 56 7.63 4.52 -10.16
CA ILE A 56 7.45 5.53 -11.22
C ILE A 56 6.75 4.94 -12.45
N LEU A 57 7.14 3.75 -12.89
CA LEU A 57 6.52 3.07 -14.03
C LEU A 57 5.08 2.67 -13.73
N SER A 58 4.80 2.22 -12.50
CA SER A 58 3.43 1.92 -12.07
C SER A 58 2.56 3.17 -12.04
N GLU A 59 3.07 4.30 -11.53
CA GLU A 59 2.36 5.58 -11.56
C GLU A 59 2.10 6.08 -12.98
N LYS A 60 3.08 5.93 -13.88
CA LYS A 60 2.92 6.28 -15.30
C LYS A 60 1.89 5.39 -16.00
N ALA A 61 1.92 4.09 -15.73
CA ALA A 61 0.94 3.15 -16.28
C ALA A 61 -0.48 3.46 -15.76
N GLU A 62 -0.61 3.78 -14.47
CA GLU A 62 -1.88 4.22 -13.89
C GLU A 62 -2.37 5.54 -14.50
N ASP A 63 -1.50 6.52 -14.75
CA ASP A 63 -1.89 7.78 -15.37
C ASP A 63 -2.36 7.56 -16.83
N GLN A 64 -1.68 6.69 -17.58
CA GLN A 64 -2.08 6.34 -18.94
C GLN A 64 -3.45 5.66 -18.98
N GLU A 65 -3.67 4.66 -18.13
CA GLU A 65 -4.96 3.96 -18.05
C GLU A 65 -6.09 4.93 -17.68
N ASN A 66 -5.86 5.80 -16.72
CA ASN A 66 -6.88 6.74 -16.27
C ASN A 66 -7.19 7.84 -17.30
N ARG A 67 -6.23 8.25 -18.14
CA ARG A 67 -6.50 9.16 -19.25
C ARG A 67 -7.40 8.51 -20.30
N LEU A 68 -7.16 7.24 -20.62
CA LEU A 68 -7.96 6.48 -21.57
C LEU A 68 -9.39 6.23 -21.07
N ARG A 69 -9.59 6.20 -19.74
CA ARG A 69 -10.92 6.02 -19.13
C ARG A 69 -11.60 7.33 -18.69
N ARG A 70 -10.94 8.49 -18.83
CA ARG A 70 -11.45 9.77 -18.32
C ARG A 70 -12.83 10.11 -18.88
N ASP A 71 -13.03 9.80 -20.15
CA ASP A 71 -14.27 10.10 -20.87
C ASP A 71 -15.27 8.94 -20.80
N ASN A 72 -14.89 7.83 -20.14
CA ASN A 72 -15.77 6.69 -19.96
C ASN A 72 -16.68 6.90 -18.74
N VAL A 73 -17.98 6.78 -18.98
CA VAL A 73 -18.99 6.78 -17.92
C VAL A 73 -19.55 5.38 -17.76
N ARG A 74 -19.60 4.88 -16.52
CA ARG A 74 -20.06 3.53 -16.24
C ARG A 74 -21.51 3.55 -15.79
N ILE A 75 -22.41 3.08 -16.65
CA ILE A 75 -23.84 2.92 -16.36
C ILE A 75 -24.03 1.63 -15.56
N LEU A 76 -24.55 1.71 -14.34
CA LEU A 76 -24.77 0.58 -13.43
C LEU A 76 -26.20 0.60 -12.88
N GLY A 77 -26.86 -0.56 -12.88
CA GLY A 77 -28.13 -0.75 -12.16
C GLY A 77 -29.38 -0.20 -12.85
N SER A 78 -29.32 0.08 -14.16
CA SER A 78 -30.50 0.44 -14.92
C SER A 78 -31.41 -0.78 -15.06
N ARG A 79 -32.59 -0.75 -14.43
CA ARG A 79 -33.69 -1.64 -14.83
C ARG A 79 -34.06 -1.26 -16.27
N GLU A 80 -34.16 -2.25 -17.14
CA GLU A 80 -34.62 -2.07 -18.52
C GLU A 80 -36.00 -1.38 -18.49
N GLY A 81 -36.13 -0.22 -19.17
CA GLY A 81 -37.35 0.62 -19.15
C GLY A 81 -37.39 1.77 -18.13
N ALA A 82 -36.34 1.99 -17.32
CA ALA A 82 -36.26 3.08 -16.34
C ALA A 82 -35.73 4.42 -16.91
N GLU A 83 -35.69 4.60 -18.23
CA GLU A 83 -35.16 5.78 -18.96
C GLU A 83 -35.96 7.08 -18.72
N GLY A 84 -36.73 7.17 -17.63
CA GLY A 84 -37.50 8.34 -17.24
C GLY A 84 -36.67 9.63 -17.11
N LYS A 85 -37.40 10.72 -16.82
CA LYS A 85 -37.07 12.15 -17.00
C LYS A 85 -35.69 12.69 -16.57
N ASP A 86 -34.85 11.94 -15.86
CA ASP A 86 -33.60 12.48 -15.30
C ASP A 86 -32.38 11.56 -15.57
N PRO A 87 -31.80 11.63 -16.78
CA PRO A 87 -30.72 10.74 -17.21
C PRO A 87 -29.41 10.92 -16.40
N LEU A 88 -29.23 12.05 -15.71
CA LEU A 88 -27.99 12.39 -15.00
C LEU A 88 -27.68 11.45 -13.83
N LYS A 89 -28.69 10.87 -13.18
CA LYS A 89 -28.50 9.89 -12.09
C LYS A 89 -27.85 8.58 -12.57
N PHE A 90 -27.92 8.27 -13.86
CA PHE A 90 -27.29 7.09 -14.46
C PHE A 90 -25.80 7.27 -14.74
N PHE A 91 -25.35 8.52 -14.89
CA PHE A 91 -23.99 8.89 -15.30
C PHE A 91 -23.09 9.31 -14.12
N GLU A 92 -23.56 9.19 -12.89
CA GLU A 92 -22.91 9.75 -11.70
C GLU A 92 -21.52 9.13 -11.40
N LYS A 93 -21.19 7.97 -11.99
CA LYS A 93 -19.95 7.24 -11.73
C LYS A 93 -18.99 7.24 -12.92
N GLN A 94 -17.96 8.09 -12.82
CA GLN A 94 -16.78 8.04 -13.68
C GLN A 94 -15.99 6.73 -13.48
N ASP A 95 -15.49 6.14 -14.55
CA ASP A 95 -14.74 4.88 -14.51
C ASP A 95 -13.25 5.11 -14.22
N PHE A 96 -12.91 5.28 -12.94
CA PHE A 96 -11.53 5.37 -12.50
C PHE A 96 -10.88 3.99 -12.28
N SER A 97 -9.54 3.93 -12.41
CA SER A 97 -8.78 2.76 -11.96
C SER A 97 -9.05 2.46 -10.48
N VAL A 98 -8.90 1.18 -10.09
CA VAL A 98 -9.18 0.72 -8.73
C VAL A 98 -8.34 1.49 -7.69
N THR A 99 -7.10 1.83 -8.04
CA THR A 99 -6.19 2.57 -7.15
C THR A 99 -6.67 3.99 -6.92
N VAL A 100 -7.05 4.73 -7.97
CA VAL A 100 -7.59 6.08 -7.86
C VAL A 100 -8.92 6.08 -7.12
N ARG A 101 -9.79 5.11 -7.38
CA ARG A 101 -11.07 4.97 -6.66
C ARG A 101 -10.86 4.76 -5.15
N LYS A 102 -9.90 3.91 -4.77
CA LYS A 102 -9.52 3.70 -3.36
C LYS A 102 -8.94 4.98 -2.74
N LYS A 103 -8.01 5.65 -3.44
CA LYS A 103 -7.42 6.94 -3.04
C LYS A 103 -8.47 8.03 -2.87
N ARG A 104 -9.53 8.06 -3.70
CA ARG A 104 -10.67 8.98 -3.51
C ARG A 104 -11.52 8.59 -2.30
N GLY A 105 -11.72 7.29 -2.10
CA GLY A 105 -12.46 6.75 -0.96
C GLY A 105 -11.87 7.13 0.40
N THR A 106 -10.55 7.33 0.51
CA THR A 106 -9.92 7.78 1.76
C THR A 106 -10.32 9.21 2.16
N PHE A 107 -10.86 10.01 1.24
CA PHE A 107 -11.34 11.36 1.55
C PHE A 107 -12.83 11.40 1.91
N ASN A 108 -13.55 10.26 1.91
CA ASN A 108 -14.99 10.22 2.15
C ASN A 108 -15.39 10.90 3.47
N GLU A 109 -14.63 10.67 4.54
CA GLU A 109 -14.87 11.29 5.84
C GLU A 109 -14.75 12.83 5.79
N ALA A 110 -13.72 13.35 5.09
CA ALA A 110 -13.54 14.79 4.93
C ALA A 110 -14.64 15.40 4.06
N CYS A 111 -15.01 14.73 2.97
CA CYS A 111 -16.11 15.15 2.09
C CYS A 111 -17.42 15.21 2.87
N GLN A 112 -17.72 14.21 3.72
CA GLN A 112 -18.94 14.21 4.51
C GLN A 112 -19.03 15.43 5.44
N MET A 113 -17.95 15.75 6.15
CA MET A 113 -17.92 16.95 6.99
C MET A 113 -18.08 18.26 6.18
N LEU A 114 -17.51 18.33 4.98
CA LEU A 114 -17.66 19.51 4.11
C LEU A 114 -19.08 19.65 3.57
N ILE A 115 -19.77 18.53 3.29
CA ILE A 115 -21.19 18.51 2.92
C ILE A 115 -22.04 19.03 4.07
N GLU A 116 -21.84 18.51 5.29
CA GLU A 116 -22.57 18.92 6.50
C GLU A 116 -22.40 20.42 6.77
N LYS A 117 -21.22 20.98 6.48
CA LYS A 117 -20.88 22.40 6.65
C LYS A 117 -21.27 23.26 5.44
N ASN A 118 -21.92 22.68 4.44
CA ASN A 118 -22.37 23.35 3.21
C ASN A 118 -21.24 24.12 2.48
N VAL A 119 -20.02 23.59 2.52
CA VAL A 119 -18.86 24.17 1.85
C VAL A 119 -18.74 23.58 0.45
N ARG A 120 -18.48 24.43 -0.55
CA ARG A 120 -18.25 23.96 -1.92
C ARG A 120 -16.88 23.27 -2.02
N PHE A 121 -16.89 22.02 -2.44
CA PHE A 121 -15.69 21.26 -2.73
C PHE A 121 -15.79 20.50 -4.06
N GLY A 122 -14.64 20.08 -4.58
CA GLY A 122 -14.51 19.25 -5.76
C GLY A 122 -13.38 18.24 -5.60
N MET A 123 -13.48 17.10 -6.26
CA MET A 123 -12.43 16.08 -6.28
C MET A 123 -11.70 16.13 -7.63
N ASN A 124 -10.52 16.75 -7.64
CA ASN A 124 -9.69 16.85 -8.83
C ASN A 124 -8.94 15.54 -9.11
N PHE A 125 -8.70 15.26 -10.39
CA PHE A 125 -7.90 14.12 -10.81
C PHE A 125 -6.43 14.26 -10.35
N PRO A 126 -5.77 13.16 -9.90
CA PRO A 126 -6.33 11.83 -9.66
C PRO A 126 -7.14 11.73 -8.36
N ALA A 127 -6.63 12.23 -7.24
CA ALA A 127 -7.31 12.27 -5.94
C ALA A 127 -6.81 13.47 -5.12
N THR A 128 -7.15 14.68 -5.57
CA THR A 128 -6.84 15.92 -4.83
C THR A 128 -8.14 16.62 -4.47
N LEU A 129 -8.40 16.75 -3.17
CA LEU A 129 -9.58 17.45 -2.69
C LEU A 129 -9.35 18.96 -2.80
N ALA A 130 -10.20 19.64 -3.56
CA ALA A 130 -10.20 21.09 -3.70
C ALA A 130 -11.37 21.66 -2.90
N VAL A 131 -11.08 22.51 -1.92
CA VAL A 131 -12.09 23.15 -1.08
C VAL A 131 -12.04 24.65 -1.33
N THR A 132 -13.18 25.26 -1.66
CA THR A 132 -13.27 26.71 -1.88
C THR A 132 -13.85 27.38 -0.64
N ARG A 133 -13.06 28.24 -0.01
CA ARG A 133 -13.48 29.04 1.16
C ARG A 133 -13.06 30.49 0.91
N GLU A 134 -13.99 31.43 1.08
CA GLU A 134 -13.71 32.88 1.00
C GLU A 134 -13.01 33.30 -0.32
N GLY A 135 -13.35 32.64 -1.43
CA GLY A 135 -12.72 32.87 -2.74
C GLY A 135 -11.35 32.23 -2.93
N GLN A 136 -10.77 31.62 -1.89
CA GLN A 136 -9.52 30.87 -1.97
C GLN A 136 -9.78 29.37 -2.14
N THR A 137 -9.02 28.73 -3.02
CA THR A 137 -9.10 27.28 -3.24
C THR A 137 -7.92 26.58 -2.58
N HIS A 138 -8.20 25.77 -1.56
CA HIS A 138 -7.19 24.95 -0.90
C HIS A 138 -7.16 23.55 -1.51
N LEU A 139 -5.97 23.07 -1.87
CA LEU A 139 -5.75 21.77 -2.49
C LEU A 139 -5.10 20.80 -1.50
N PHE A 140 -5.74 19.66 -1.28
CA PHE A 140 -5.26 18.64 -0.36
C PHE A 140 -5.01 17.32 -1.09
N ARG A 141 -3.74 16.88 -1.08
CA ARG A 141 -3.33 15.54 -1.54
C ARG A 141 -3.35 14.49 -0.43
N SER A 142 -3.46 14.92 0.84
CA SER A 142 -3.45 14.04 2.00
C SER A 142 -4.81 14.09 2.70
N PRO A 143 -5.41 12.92 3.03
CA PRO A 143 -6.70 12.86 3.69
C PRO A 143 -6.65 13.41 5.11
N VAL A 144 -5.55 13.20 5.83
CA VAL A 144 -5.37 13.68 7.21
C VAL A 144 -5.41 15.21 7.26
N LYS A 145 -4.72 15.88 6.33
CA LYS A 145 -4.72 17.35 6.24
C LYS A 145 -6.10 17.89 5.86
N ALA A 146 -6.78 17.22 4.92
CA ALA A 146 -8.14 17.58 4.53
C ALA A 146 -9.13 17.46 5.71
N LEU A 147 -9.01 16.40 6.51
CA LEU A 147 -9.83 16.20 7.71
C LEU A 147 -9.57 17.26 8.78
N ALA A 148 -8.31 17.58 9.04
CA ALA A 148 -7.95 18.65 9.97
C ALA A 148 -8.55 19.99 9.53
N PHE A 149 -8.38 20.34 8.25
CA PHE A 149 -8.97 21.55 7.68
C PHE A 149 -10.51 21.55 7.77
N ALA A 150 -11.16 20.41 7.49
CA ALA A 150 -12.60 20.28 7.61
C ALA A 150 -13.09 20.46 9.06
N LYS A 151 -12.29 20.10 10.07
CA LYS A 151 -12.59 20.34 11.48
C LYS A 151 -12.40 21.82 11.85
N GLU A 152 -11.35 22.45 11.34
CA GLU A 152 -11.02 23.86 11.58
C GLU A 152 -12.04 24.83 10.95
N ILE A 153 -12.68 24.44 9.86
CA ILE A 153 -13.84 25.16 9.33
C ILE A 153 -14.99 24.93 10.30
N SER A 154 -15.14 25.72 11.34
CA SER A 154 -16.31 25.69 12.23
C SER A 154 -17.27 26.82 11.94
#